data_AF-A0A163DVE7-F1
#
_entry.id   AF-A0A163DVE7-F1
#
_cell.length_a   1.000
_cell.length_b   1.000
_cell.length_c   1.000
_cell.angle_alpha   90.00
_cell.angle_beta   90.00
_cell.angle_gamma   90.00
#
_symmetry.space_group_name_H-M   'P 1'
#
loop_
_entity.id
_entity.type
_entity.pdbx_description
1 polymer ?
#
loop_
_entity_poly.entity_id
_entity_poly.type
_entity_poly.pdbx_seq_one_letter_code
_entity_poly.pdbx_strand_id
1 'polypeptide(L)' 'MLTGWKLSVLGIIIVGITGIAASLYGLIEPGRAIGLFVVFVLFIGALELMERIRNRRKKRGEVQSSKRG' A
#
# COMPACT_ATOMS: atom_id res chain seq x y z
N MET A 1 9.33 -10.35 -9.57
CA MET A 1 8.72 -9.91 -8.29
C MET A 1 9.50 -8.72 -7.76
N LEU A 2 9.23 -7.51 -8.26
CA LEU A 2 9.75 -6.29 -7.63
C LEU A 2 8.93 -6.08 -6.35
N THR A 3 9.39 -6.67 -5.24
CA THR A 3 9.16 -6.22 -3.86
C THR A 3 7.87 -5.42 -3.60
N GLY A 4 6.71 -6.08 -3.56
CA GLY A 4 5.39 -5.42 -3.42
C GLY A 4 5.35 -4.44 -2.25
N TRP A 5 5.85 -4.85 -1.08
CA TRP A 5 5.87 -3.97 0.09
C TRP A 5 6.84 -2.78 -0.05
N LYS A 6 7.97 -2.93 -0.75
CA LYS A 6 8.91 -1.80 -0.95
C LYS A 6 8.31 -0.72 -1.86
N LEU A 7 7.53 -1.11 -2.87
CA LEU A 7 6.81 -0.17 -3.74
C LEU A 7 5.71 0.57 -2.96
N SER A 8 4.94 -0.14 -2.13
CA SER A 8 3.96 0.45 -1.22
C SER A 8 4.61 1.50 -0.30
N VAL A 9 5.76 1.17 0.30
CA VAL A 9 6.52 2.09 1.16
C VAL A 9 7.06 3.30 0.37
N LEU A 10 7.59 3.07 -0.84
CA LEU A 10 8.08 4.14 -1.72
C LEU A 10 6.96 5.13 -2.08
N GLY A 11 5.78 4.61 -2.42
CA GLY A 11 4.60 5.44 -2.70
C GLY A 11 4.18 6.29 -1.51
N ILE A 12 4.18 5.72 -0.29
CA ILE A 12 3.88 6.47 0.94
C ILE A 12 4.90 7.58 1.18
N ILE A 13 6.20 7.31 0.98
CA ILE A 13 7.25 8.32 1.17
C ILE A 13 7.10 9.45 0.14
N ILE A 14 6.92 9.12 -1.14
CA ILE A 14 6.78 10.13 -2.21
C ILE A 14 5.56 11.01 -1.92
N VAL A 15 4.39 10.41 -1.70
CA VAL A 15 3.15 11.15 -1.45
C VAL A 15 3.25 11.96 -0.14
N GLY A 16 3.93 11.45 0.89
CA GLY A 16 4.16 12.17 2.13
C GLY A 16 5.01 13.43 1.95
N ILE A 17 6.13 13.32 1.23
CA ILE A 17 7.01 14.47 0.91
C ILE A 17 6.25 15.48 0.04
N THR A 18 5.52 15.02 -0.97
CA THR A 18 4.71 15.89 -1.83
C THR A 18 3.62 16.61 -1.04
N GLY A 19 2.95 15.93 -0.11
CA GLY A 19 1.93 16.53 0.76
C GLY A 19 2.51 17.64 1.64
N ILE A 20 3.68 17.39 2.25
CA ILE A 20 4.38 18.40 3.06
C ILE A 20 4.78 19.60 2.19
N ALA A 21 5.40 19.36 1.02
CA ALA A 21 5.80 20.42 0.12
C ALA A 21 4.59 21.25 -0.34
N ALA A 22 3.49 20.60 -0.73
CA ALA A 22 2.26 21.27 -1.16
C ALA A 22 1.67 22.15 -0.06
N SER A 23 1.70 21.70 1.19
CA SER A 23 1.28 22.52 2.34
C SER A 23 2.21 23.70 2.59
N LEU A 24 3.54 23.54 2.43
CA LEU A 24 4.50 24.65 2.59
C LEU A 24 4.34 25.74 1.52
N TYR A 25 4.00 25.35 0.29
CA TYR A 25 3.72 26.30 -0.80
C TYR A 25 2.29 26.86 -0.77
N GLY A 26 1.47 26.50 0.24
CA GLY A 26 0.11 26.99 0.39
C GLY A 26 -0.90 26.45 -0.64
N LEU A 27 -0.56 25.37 -1.36
CA LEU A 27 -1.48 24.75 -2.33
C LEU A 27 -2.65 24.02 -1.66
N ILE A 28 -2.47 23.60 -0.40
CA ILE A 28 -3.49 22.86 0.35
C ILE A 28 -3.37 23.14 1.84
N GLU A 29 -4.51 23.28 2.52
CA GLU A 29 -4.57 23.39 3.97
C GLU A 29 -3.95 22.15 4.64
N PRO A 30 -3.09 22.31 5.67
CA PRO A 30 -2.42 21.21 6.34
C PRO A 30 -3.38 20.12 6.85
N GLY A 31 -4.53 20.53 7.41
CA GLY A 31 -5.54 19.59 7.90
C GLY A 31 -6.13 18.70 6.80
N ARG A 32 -6.38 19.28 5.61
CA ARG A 32 -6.86 18.51 4.44
C ARG A 32 -5.79 17.59 3.89
N ALA A 33 -4.54 18.07 3.81
CA ALA A 33 -3.41 17.25 3.36
C ALA A 33 -3.20 16.02 4.25
N ILE A 34 -3.25 16.21 5.57
CA ILE A 34 -3.16 15.11 6.56
C ILE A 34 -4.32 14.13 6.35
N GLY A 35 -5.56 14.62 6.23
CA GLY A 35 -6.73 13.77 6.00
C GLY A 35 -6.60 12.90 4.73
N LEU A 36 -6.21 13.51 3.62
CA LEU A 36 -5.99 12.80 2.35
C LEU A 36 -4.84 11.79 2.45
N PHE A 37 -3.76 12.14 3.15
CA PHE A 37 -2.63 11.24 3.38
C PHE A 37 -3.04 10.02 4.21
N VAL A 38 -3.82 10.20 5.27
CA VAL A 38 -4.33 9.09 6.10
C VAL A 38 -5.19 8.14 5.27
N VAL A 39 -6.11 8.67 4.46
CA VAL A 39 -6.96 7.86 3.56
C VAL A 39 -6.11 7.09 2.56
N PHE A 40 -5.09 7.73 1.97
CA PHE A 40 -4.15 7.08 1.06
C PHE A 40 -3.41 5.92 1.74
N VAL A 41 -2.88 6.11 2.95
CA VAL A 41 -2.18 5.04 3.70
C VAL A 41 -3.12 3.88 4.02
N LEU A 42 -4.36 4.15 4.42
CA LEU A 42 -5.36 3.12 4.66
C LEU A 42 -5.68 2.33 3.39
N PHE A 43 -5.80 3.01 2.25
CA PHE A 43 -6.03 2.38 0.95
C PHE A 43 -4.87 1.46 0.55
N ILE A 44 -3.62 1.93 0.64
CA ILE A 44 -2.43 1.12 0.39
C ILE A 44 -2.38 -0.08 1.34
N GLY A 45 -2.70 0.12 2.62
CA GLY A 45 -2.78 -0.97 3.60
C GLY A 45 -3.81 -2.03 3.24
N ALA A 46 -4.98 -1.64 2.74
CA ALA A 46 -6.01 -2.56 2.28
C ALA A 46 -5.57 -3.39 1.06
N LEU A 47 -4.88 -2.75 0.10
CA LEU A 47 -4.31 -3.45 -1.06
C LEU A 47 -3.25 -4.48 -0.65
N GLU A 48 -2.34 -4.11 0.25
CA GLU A 48 -1.31 -5.01 0.77
C GLU A 48 -1.94 -6.17 1.55
N LEU A 49 -3.01 -5.92 2.31
CA LEU A 49 -3.77 -6.96 3.00
C LEU A 49 -4.45 -7.93 2.01
N MET A 50 -5.10 -7.42 0.96
CA MET A 50 -5.68 -8.24 -0.09
C MET A 50 -4.63 -9.11 -0.79
N GLU A 51 -3.46 -8.53 -1.09
CA GLU A 51 -2.35 -9.27 -1.71
C GLU A 51 -1.81 -10.36 -0.79
N ARG A 52 -1.66 -10.09 0.52
CA ARG A 52 -1.30 -11.11 1.52
C ARG A 52 -2.32 -12.24 1.58
N ILE A 53 -3.62 -11.92 1.57
CA ILE A 53 -4.69 -12.93 1.58
C ILE A 53 -4.65 -13.76 0.29
N ARG A 54 -4.47 -13.12 -0.88
CA ARG A 54 -4.34 -13.80 -2.18
C ARG A 54 -3.16 -14.76 -2.20
N ASN A 55 -2.00 -14.33 -1.71
CA ASN A 55 -0.79 -15.16 -1.67
C ASN A 55 -0.95 -16.37 -0.72
N ARG A 56 -1.65 -16.20 0.40
CA ARG A 56 -2.00 -17.31 1.30
C ARG A 56 -2.94 -18.32 0.63
N ARG A 57 -3.94 -17.86 -0.14
CA ARG A 57 -4.85 -18.75 -0.89
C ARG A 57 -4.11 -19.53 -1.98
N LYS A 58 -3.20 -18.88 -2.71
CA LYS A 58 -2.42 -19.52 -3.79
C LYS A 58 -1.52 -20.64 -3.24
N LYS A 59 -0.83 -20.41 -2.12
CA LYS A 59 -0.02 -21.46 -1.45
C LYS A 59 -0.85 -22.68 -1.01
N ARG A 60 -2.12 -22.50 -0.64
CA ARG A 60 -2.98 -23.62 -0.20
C ARG A 60 -3.42 -24.52 -1.36
N GLY A 61 -3.57 -23.96 -2.56
CA GLY A 61 -3.93 -24.72 -3.78
C GLY A 61 -2.78 -25.60 -4.30
N GLU A 62 -1.54 -25.12 -4.25
CA GLU A 62 -0.36 -25.90 -4.68
C GLU A 62 -0.10 -27.12 -3.77
N VAL A 63 -0.29 -26.97 -2.45
CA VAL A 63 -0.13 -28.06 -1.48
C VAL A 63 -1.16 -29.18 -1.68
N GLN A 64 -2.37 -28.86 -2.19
CA GLN A 64 -3.39 -29.86 -2.51
C GLN A 64 -3.09 -30.64 -3.80
N SER A 65 -2.46 -30.00 -4.79
CA SER A 65 -2.06 -30.68 -6.04
C SER A 65 -0.91 -31.67 -5.82
N SER A 66 -0.01 -31.39 -4.90
CA SER A 66 1.15 -32.25 -4.60
C SER A 66 0.80 -33.52 -3.80
N LYS A 67 -0.40 -33.61 -3.21
CA LYS A 67 -0.84 -34.80 -2.44
C LYS A 67 -1.62 -35.82 -3.29
N ARG A 68 -1.83 -35.55 -4.58
CA ARG A 68 -2.52 -36.43 -5.55
C ARG A 68 -1.59 -37.00 -6.63
N GLY A 69 -0.27 -36.79 -6.51
CA GLY A 69 0.75 -37.39 -7.37
C GLY A 69 1.42 -38.57 -6.70
#